data_AF-A0A9P7YCD1-F1
#
_entry.id   AF-A0A9P7YCD1-F1
#
_cell.length_a   1.000
_cell.length_b   1.000
_cell.length_c   1.000
_cell.angle_alpha   90.00
_cell.angle_beta   90.00
_cell.angle_gamma   90.00
#
_symmetry.space_group_name_H-M   'P 1'
#
loop_
_entity.id
_entity.type
_entity.pdbx_description
1 polymer ?
#
loop_
_entity_poly.entity_id
_entity_poly.type
_entity_poly.pdbx_seq_one_letter_code
_entity_poly.pdbx_strand_id
1 'polypeptide(L)'
;MARGDDALAGKPEKDIPSHRFPPDPNNDRTINFKGKYILIVNEETNDQKTFEDNKIPTAESKPYEVPARYTCYIRGASVWFRV
;
A
#
# COMPACT_ATOMS: atom_id res chain seq x y z
N MET A 1 5.80 -15.48 9.12
CA MET A 1 6.11 -14.27 8.35
C MET A 1 5.46 -13.10 9.07
N ALA A 2 6.11 -11.94 9.07
CA ALA A 2 5.49 -10.73 9.59
C ALA A 2 4.40 -10.26 8.63
N ARG A 3 3.42 -9.54 9.16
CA ARG A 3 2.36 -8.91 8.35
C ARG A 3 2.99 -8.01 7.29
N GLY A 4 2.55 -8.11 6.05
CA GLY A 4 3.06 -7.35 4.92
C GLY A 4 4.20 -8.03 4.16
N ASP A 5 4.84 -9.07 4.71
CA ASP A 5 5.97 -9.76 4.05
C ASP A 5 5.52 -10.46 2.77
N ASP A 6 4.35 -11.14 2.81
CA ASP A 6 3.81 -11.82 1.63
C ASP A 6 3.45 -10.81 0.54
N ALA A 7 2.82 -9.69 0.91
CA ALA A 7 2.51 -8.60 0.00
C ALA A 7 3.77 -8.02 -0.66
N LEU A 8 4.84 -7.77 0.10
CA LEU A 8 6.13 -7.27 -0.41
C LEU A 8 6.83 -8.29 -1.31
N ALA A 9 6.66 -9.59 -1.04
CA ALA A 9 7.13 -10.67 -1.90
C ALA A 9 6.26 -10.89 -3.16
N GLY A 10 5.30 -9.99 -3.42
CA GLY A 10 4.39 -10.04 -4.56
C GLY A 10 3.29 -11.07 -4.47
N LYS A 11 3.06 -11.65 -3.29
CA LYS A 11 1.97 -12.60 -3.04
C LYS A 11 0.76 -11.86 -2.45
N PRO A 12 -0.47 -12.20 -2.84
CA PRO A 12 -1.67 -11.63 -2.23
C PRO A 12 -1.74 -11.90 -0.73
N GLU A 13 -1.78 -10.84 0.07
CA GLU A 13 -2.05 -10.89 1.51
C GLU A 13 -3.40 -10.23 1.77
N LYS A 14 -4.30 -10.96 2.45
CA LYS A 14 -5.72 -10.60 2.59
C LYS A 14 -6.05 -10.11 3.99
N ASP A 15 -7.10 -9.29 4.06
CA ASP A 15 -7.74 -8.87 5.32
C ASP A 15 -6.78 -8.25 6.34
N ILE A 16 -5.76 -7.54 5.86
CA ILE A 16 -4.78 -6.83 6.68
C ILE A 16 -5.51 -5.72 7.46
N PRO A 17 -5.55 -5.76 8.80
CA PRO A 17 -6.25 -4.76 9.59
C PRO A 17 -5.63 -3.37 9.42
N SER A 18 -4.31 -3.31 9.50
CA SER A 18 -3.49 -2.15 9.17
C SER A 18 -2.03 -2.56 8.99
N HIS A 19 -1.31 -1.85 8.13
CA HIS A 19 0.13 -2.04 7.93
C HIS A 19 0.77 -0.79 7.31
N ARG A 20 2.06 -0.58 7.62
CA ARG A 20 2.94 0.43 7.01
C ARG A 20 4.00 -0.29 6.20
N PHE A 21 3.91 -0.22 4.89
CA PHE A 21 4.97 -0.68 4.00
C PHE A 21 6.07 0.38 3.95
N PRO A 22 7.33 0.02 4.26
CA PRO A 22 8.43 0.97 4.24
C PRO A 22 8.70 1.46 2.81
N PRO A 23 9.27 2.66 2.66
CA PRO A 23 9.70 3.16 1.36
C PRO A 23 10.82 2.30 0.79
N ASP A 24 10.81 2.11 -0.53
CA ASP A 24 11.97 1.61 -1.27
C ASP A 24 12.83 2.82 -1.68
N PRO A 25 14.13 2.89 -1.35
CA PRO A 25 14.93 4.08 -1.62
C PRO A 25 15.22 4.31 -3.12
N ASN A 26 15.10 3.26 -3.94
CA ASN A 26 15.64 3.22 -5.30
C ASN A 26 14.59 2.90 -6.37
N ASN A 27 13.54 2.15 -6.03
CA ASN A 27 12.60 1.64 -7.02
C ASN A 27 11.18 2.13 -6.77
N ASP A 28 10.54 2.56 -7.85
CA ASP A 28 9.09 2.70 -7.88
C ASP A 28 8.45 1.32 -7.84
N ARG A 29 7.35 1.18 -7.11
CA ARG A 29 6.59 -0.06 -7.00
C ARG A 29 5.14 0.20 -7.33
N THR A 30 4.39 -0.84 -7.67
CA THR A 30 2.93 -0.74 -7.78
C THR A 30 2.29 -1.60 -6.71
N ILE A 31 1.44 -1.00 -5.87
CA ILE A 31 0.59 -1.76 -4.95
C ILE A 31 -0.77 -1.99 -5.60
N ASN A 32 -1.20 -3.24 -5.65
CA ASN A 32 -2.59 -3.56 -5.94
C ASN A 32 -3.35 -3.54 -4.62
N PHE A 33 -4.34 -2.67 -4.51
CA PHE A 33 -5.04 -2.39 -3.28
C PHE A 33 -6.54 -2.63 -3.43
N LYS A 34 -7.08 -3.41 -2.49
CA LYS A 34 -8.51 -3.52 -2.25
C LYS A 34 -8.79 -3.32 -0.77
N GLY A 35 -9.40 -2.21 -0.37
CA GLY A 35 -9.57 -1.94 1.05
C GLY A 35 -10.27 -0.64 1.40
N LYS A 36 -10.22 -0.29 2.69
CA LYS A 36 -10.85 0.94 3.21
C LYS A 36 -9.92 2.14 3.09
N TYR A 37 -8.67 1.99 3.48
CA TYR A 37 -7.74 3.11 3.57
C TYR A 37 -6.44 2.81 2.82
N ILE A 38 -5.98 3.77 2.01
CA ILE A 38 -4.62 3.82 1.49
C ILE A 38 -4.09 5.26 1.58
N LEU A 39 -2.85 5.41 2.04
CA LEU A 39 -2.10 6.67 1.98
C LEU A 39 -0.70 6.38 1.43
N ILE A 40 -0.31 7.09 0.38
CA ILE A 40 1.04 7.04 -0.21
C ILE A 40 1.65 8.42 -0.04
N VAL A 41 2.70 8.52 0.77
CA VAL A 41 3.27 9.79 1.22
C VAL A 41 4.79 9.68 1.34
N ASN A 42 5.49 10.74 0.94
CA ASN A 42 6.89 10.94 1.28
C ASN A 42 6.94 11.66 2.63
N GLU A 43 7.41 10.97 3.66
CA GLU A 43 7.41 11.49 5.03
C GLU A 43 8.48 12.56 5.28
N GLU A 44 9.52 12.62 4.44
CA GLU A 44 10.58 13.64 4.55
C GLU A 44 10.08 15.00 4.06
N THR A 45 9.33 15.01 2.96
CA THR A 45 8.81 16.24 2.33
C THR A 45 7.36 16.55 2.70
N ASN A 46 6.67 15.60 3.35
CA ASN A 46 5.20 15.58 3.52
C ASN A 46 4.43 15.61 2.19
N ASP A 47 5.06 15.20 1.07
CA ASP A 47 4.36 15.12 -0.22
C ASP A 47 3.41 13.93 -0.25
N GLN A 48 2.12 14.21 -0.49
CA GLN A 48 1.07 13.19 -0.54
C GLN A 48 0.70 12.88 -1.99
N LYS A 49 0.98 11.65 -2.42
CA LYS A 49 0.67 11.15 -3.77
C LYS A 49 -0.73 10.55 -3.88
N THR A 50 -1.18 9.85 -2.86
CA THR A 50 -2.49 9.16 -2.88
C THR A 50 -3.08 9.14 -1.49
N PHE A 51 -4.38 9.39 -1.40
CA PHE A 51 -5.15 9.23 -0.18
C PHE A 51 -6.57 8.78 -0.53
N GLU A 52 -6.99 7.64 0.02
CA GLU A 52 -8.38 7.22 0.04
C GLU A 52 -8.73 6.75 1.46
N ASP A 53 -9.88 7.20 1.99
CA ASP A 53 -10.47 6.68 3.22
C ASP A 53 -11.96 6.38 2.97
N ASN A 54 -12.21 5.20 2.43
CA ASN A 54 -13.51 4.70 2.08
C ASN A 54 -14.21 4.12 3.31
N LYS A 55 -15.48 4.51 3.53
CA LYS A 55 -16.32 3.93 4.60
C LYS A 55 -16.53 2.42 4.41
N ILE A 56 -16.59 1.97 3.16
CA ILE A 56 -16.77 0.58 2.75
C ILE A 56 -15.54 0.18 1.90
N PRO A 57 -14.98 -1.04 2.06
CA PRO A 57 -13.86 -1.47 1.23
C PRO A 57 -14.18 -1.37 -0.27
N THR A 58 -13.19 -1.05 -1.09
CA THR A 58 -13.37 -1.09 -2.55
C THR A 58 -13.84 -2.48 -3.00
N ALA A 59 -14.76 -2.53 -3.97
CA ALA A 59 -15.26 -3.79 -4.50
C ALA A 59 -14.16 -4.54 -5.30
N GLU A 60 -13.36 -3.77 -6.03
CA GLU A 60 -12.29 -4.25 -6.89
C GLU A 60 -10.92 -3.82 -6.38
N SER A 61 -9.90 -4.57 -6.80
CA SER A 61 -8.50 -4.21 -6.57
C SER A 61 -8.06 -3.19 -7.60
N LYS A 62 -7.48 -2.08 -7.15
CA LYS A 62 -6.96 -1.02 -8.01
C LYS A 62 -5.44 -0.91 -7.86
N PRO A 63 -4.69 -0.70 -8.95
CA PRO A 63 -3.26 -0.45 -8.88
C PRO A 63 -2.99 1.01 -8.49
N TYR A 64 -2.02 1.22 -7.61
CA TYR A 64 -1.48 2.53 -7.26
C TYR A 64 0.04 2.52 -7.36
N GLU A 65 0.59 3.57 -7.95
CA GLU A 65 2.03 3.80 -8.00
C GLU A 65 2.53 4.26 -6.62
N VAL A 66 3.57 3.60 -6.12
CA VAL A 66 4.30 3.94 -4.91
C VAL A 66 5.70 4.34 -5.36
N PRO A 67 5.98 5.63 -5.57
CA PRO A 67 7.30 6.07 -6.03
C PRO A 67 8.39 5.72 -5.00
N ALA A 68 9.63 5.68 -5.47
CA ALA A 68 10.80 5.55 -4.60
C ALA A 68 10.74 6.61 -3.50
N ARG A 69 11.10 6.21 -2.28
CA ARG A 69 11.07 7.00 -1.03
C ARG A 69 9.67 7.28 -0.46
N TYR A 70 8.60 6.79 -1.09
CA TYR A 70 7.24 6.93 -0.54
C TYR A 70 6.88 5.73 0.34
N THR A 71 6.29 6.05 1.49
CA THR A 71 5.70 5.09 2.42
C THR A 71 4.26 4.81 1.99
N CYS A 72 3.82 3.55 2.12
CA CYS A 72 2.43 3.18 1.88
C CYS A 72 1.77 2.67 3.17
N TYR A 73 0.72 3.35 3.60
CA TYR A 73 -0.11 2.97 4.73
C TYR A 73 -1.42 2.38 4.25
N ILE A 74 -1.85 1.29 4.85
CA ILE A 74 -3.14 0.66 4.55
C ILE A 74 -3.95 0.35 5.83
N ARG A 75 -5.28 0.30 5.70
CA ARG A 75 -6.20 -0.20 6.74
C ARG A 75 -7.34 -0.99 6.12
N GLY A 76 -7.63 -2.15 6.70
CA GLY A 76 -8.71 -3.05 6.29
C GLY A 76 -8.62 -3.39 4.81
N ALA A 77 -7.52 -4.01 4.38
CA ALA A 77 -7.18 -4.16 2.97
C ALA A 77 -6.60 -5.53 2.62
N SER A 78 -6.79 -5.94 1.37
CA SER A 78 -6.06 -7.02 0.72
C SER A 78 -5.13 -6.39 -0.32
N VAL A 79 -3.85 -6.75 -0.30
CA VAL A 79 -2.83 -6.11 -1.13
C VAL A 79 -1.76 -7.07 -1.63
N TRP A 80 -1.08 -6.69 -2.69
CA TRP A 80 0.23 -7.23 -3.09
C TRP A 80 0.98 -6.21 -3.93
N PHE A 81 2.31 -6.28 -3.90
CA PHE A 81 3.15 -5.47 -4.75
C PHE A 81 3.42 -6.17 -6.09
N ARG A 82 3.46 -5.40 -7.17
CA ARG A 82 4.10 -5.81 -8.41
C ARG A 82 5.53 -5.28 -8.36
N VAL A 83 6.47 -6.20 -8.24
CA VAL A 83 7.91 -5.99 -8.36
C VAL A 83 8.39 -6.33 -9.77
#